data_AF-A0A1C3NEB2-F1
#
_entry.id   AF-A0A1C3NEB2-F1
#
_cell.length_a   1.000
_cell.length_b   1.000
_cell.length_c   1.000
_cell.angle_alpha   90.00
_cell.angle_beta   90.00
_cell.angle_gamma   90.00
#
_symmetry.space_group_name_H-M   'P 1'
#
loop_
_entity.id
_entity.type
_entity.pdbx_description
1 polymer ?
#
loop_
_entity_poly.entity_id
_entity_poly.type
_entity_poly.pdbx_seq_one_letter_code
_entity_poly.pdbx_strand_id
1 'polypeptide(L)'
;MRCCAPTVRSLVELSLVGEHRRGHGALYDALACGRLDIDRLRTALAGVPLLRAADGRLVLAVDITCWLRPDAHTSPQRVLCHTYGRGKDQTIMIPGWPYSMVVALEAGRSSWTAPLDAVRLAPGDDAATVTAGQLRDIVGRLITAGQWQVGDLEILVVADAGYDAPRVAFLLRDLPVQILARMRSDRVLRRAVPARQPGTIGRPRRHGDEFVFGDPTTWGEPDAATVADTRLYGTAWARAWDRLHPRLTHRSAWTAAAKVLPVIEGTVIRLEVEHLPSGATPKPVWLWWSGVDATSADVDRLWQTFLRRFDIEHTFRLFKQTVLPKLTNVRPRQ
;
A
#
# COMPACT_ATOMS: atom_id res chain seq x y z
N MET A 1 -26.30 0.59 -2.87
CA MET A 1 -26.22 0.34 -4.33
C MET A 1 -26.40 -1.17 -4.52
N ARG A 2 -27.63 -1.65 -4.71
CA ARG A 2 -27.86 -3.04 -5.16
C ARG A 2 -27.60 -3.05 -6.66
N CYS A 3 -26.66 -3.89 -7.10
CA CYS A 3 -26.21 -4.01 -8.47
C CYS A 3 -27.26 -4.72 -9.33
N CYS A 4 -28.19 -4.00 -9.93
CA CYS A 4 -29.21 -4.58 -10.82
C CYS A 4 -28.76 -4.79 -12.27
N ALA A 5 -27.53 -4.40 -12.64
CA ALA A 5 -26.93 -4.71 -13.94
C ALA A 5 -25.48 -5.21 -13.75
N PRO A 6 -25.02 -6.18 -14.57
CA PRO A 6 -23.66 -6.73 -14.45
C PRO A 6 -22.55 -5.70 -14.76
N THR A 7 -22.88 -4.56 -15.38
CA THR A 7 -21.95 -3.45 -15.66
C THR A 7 -22.73 -2.17 -15.92
N VAL A 8 -22.31 -1.04 -15.31
CA VAL A 8 -22.89 0.28 -15.59
C VAL A 8 -22.30 0.85 -16.88
N ARG A 9 -23.03 0.86 -18.00
CA ARG A 9 -22.49 1.35 -19.29
C ARG A 9 -22.66 2.85 -19.49
N SER A 10 -23.69 3.44 -18.89
CA SER A 10 -23.93 4.88 -18.86
C SER A 10 -24.56 5.27 -17.53
N LEU A 11 -24.22 6.46 -17.01
CA LEU A 11 -24.90 7.03 -15.85
C LEU A 11 -26.40 7.19 -16.13
N VAL A 12 -26.76 7.54 -17.37
CA VAL A 12 -28.15 7.73 -17.82
C VAL A 12 -28.97 6.45 -17.67
N GLU A 13 -28.39 5.31 -18.04
CA GLU A 13 -29.07 4.01 -17.95
C GLU A 13 -29.38 3.61 -16.51
N LEU A 14 -28.68 4.17 -15.51
CA LEU A 14 -29.02 3.96 -14.10
C LEU A 14 -30.42 4.50 -13.76
N SER A 15 -30.93 5.48 -14.51
CA SER A 15 -32.30 5.98 -14.32
C SER A 15 -33.38 4.97 -14.74
N LEU A 16 -33.01 3.90 -15.46
CA LEU A 16 -33.92 2.82 -15.88
C LEU A 16 -33.97 1.65 -14.88
N VAL A 17 -33.11 1.66 -13.86
CA VAL A 17 -33.05 0.62 -12.83
C VAL A 17 -34.20 0.84 -11.84
N GLY A 18 -34.89 -0.23 -11.42
CA GLY A 18 -36.10 -0.14 -10.58
C GLY A 18 -35.88 0.55 -9.22
N GLU A 19 -34.65 0.53 -8.70
CA GLU A 19 -34.23 1.23 -7.50
C GLU A 19 -34.09 2.75 -7.69
N HIS A 20 -34.02 3.23 -8.92
CA HIS A 20 -33.86 4.64 -9.23
C HIS A 20 -35.22 5.35 -9.17
N ARG A 21 -35.49 6.01 -8.05
CA ARG A 21 -36.80 6.66 -7.78
C ARG A 21 -37.01 8.00 -8.48
N ARG A 22 -36.05 8.48 -9.27
CA ARG A 22 -36.10 9.80 -9.93
C ARG A 22 -35.89 9.69 -11.45
N GLY A 23 -36.38 10.66 -12.21
CA GLY A 23 -36.21 10.69 -13.66
C GLY A 23 -34.78 11.03 -14.10
N HIS A 24 -34.54 10.91 -15.41
CA HIS A 24 -33.25 11.18 -16.07
C HIS A 24 -32.61 12.54 -15.72
N GLY A 25 -33.38 13.62 -15.69
CA GLY A 25 -32.85 14.97 -15.37
C GLY A 25 -32.24 15.07 -13.98
N ALA A 26 -32.84 14.37 -13.00
CA ALA A 26 -32.38 14.40 -11.61
C ALA A 26 -30.99 13.78 -11.41
N LEU A 27 -30.55 12.91 -12.32
CA LEU A 27 -29.19 12.36 -12.31
C LEU A 27 -28.17 13.45 -12.64
N TYR A 28 -28.42 14.26 -13.66
CA TYR A 28 -27.54 15.38 -14.01
C TYR A 28 -27.56 16.45 -12.95
N ASP A 29 -28.72 16.75 -12.37
CA ASP A 29 -28.83 17.66 -11.22
C ASP A 29 -28.02 17.13 -10.03
N ALA A 30 -28.03 15.82 -9.78
CA ALA A 30 -27.22 15.21 -8.73
C ALA A 30 -25.72 15.27 -9.02
N LEU A 31 -25.28 15.18 -10.28
CA LEU A 31 -23.86 15.33 -10.65
C LEU A 31 -23.41 16.79 -10.59
N ALA A 32 -24.27 17.73 -10.98
CA ALA A 32 -23.95 19.16 -11.04
C ALA A 32 -24.05 19.84 -9.67
N CYS A 33 -25.11 19.53 -8.91
CA CYS A 33 -25.48 20.22 -7.68
C CYS A 33 -25.48 19.31 -6.45
N GLY A 34 -25.41 17.99 -6.65
CA GLY A 34 -25.37 17.05 -5.54
C GLY A 34 -24.08 17.16 -4.75
N ARG A 35 -24.18 16.93 -3.45
CA ARG A 35 -23.05 16.87 -2.54
C ARG A 35 -23.05 15.52 -1.84
N LEU A 36 -21.88 14.92 -1.77
CA LEU A 36 -21.64 13.73 -0.96
C LEU A 36 -20.76 14.14 0.21
N ASP A 37 -21.21 13.87 1.43
CA ASP A 37 -20.39 14.01 2.63
C ASP A 37 -19.41 12.83 2.68
N ILE A 38 -18.23 13.02 2.07
CA ILE A 38 -17.19 12.00 1.98
C ILE A 38 -16.68 11.62 3.36
N ASP A 39 -16.59 12.57 4.29
CA ASP A 39 -16.11 12.29 5.64
C ASP A 39 -17.10 11.46 6.43
N ARG A 40 -18.40 11.74 6.30
CA ARG A 40 -19.43 10.88 6.89
C ARG A 40 -19.42 9.47 6.27
N LEU A 41 -19.20 9.36 4.95
CA LEU A 41 -19.06 8.06 4.29
C LEU A 41 -17.85 7.28 4.84
N ARG A 42 -16.68 7.92 4.95
CA ARG A 42 -15.47 7.31 5.53
C ARG A 42 -15.68 6.84 6.96
N THR A 43 -16.32 7.65 7.80
CA THR A 43 -16.68 7.24 9.17
C THR A 43 -17.62 6.03 9.17
N ALA A 44 -18.63 6.04 8.30
CA ALA A 44 -19.55 4.91 8.20
C ALA A 44 -18.84 3.62 7.75
N LEU A 45 -17.93 3.71 6.78
CA LEU A 45 -17.13 2.56 6.32
C LEU A 45 -16.22 2.02 7.42
N ALA A 46 -15.57 2.88 8.21
CA ALA A 46 -14.76 2.46 9.35
C ALA A 46 -15.58 1.81 10.48
N GLY A 47 -16.88 2.10 10.56
CA GLY A 47 -17.82 1.49 11.51
C GLY A 47 -18.34 0.11 11.11
N VAL A 48 -18.15 -0.32 9.86
CA VAL A 48 -18.57 -1.66 9.42
C VAL A 48 -17.62 -2.71 10.02
N PRO A 49 -18.11 -3.88 10.49
CA PRO A 49 -17.25 -4.94 10.97
C PRO A 49 -16.19 -5.33 9.94
N LEU A 50 -14.91 -5.26 10.34
CA LEU A 50 -13.77 -5.65 9.51
C LEU A 50 -13.30 -7.04 9.90
N LEU A 51 -12.95 -7.82 8.88
CA LEU A 51 -12.31 -9.12 9.08
C LEU A 51 -10.86 -8.91 9.50
N ARG A 52 -10.36 -9.85 10.31
CA ARG A 52 -9.04 -9.80 10.94
C ARG A 52 -8.15 -10.89 10.36
N ALA A 53 -6.85 -10.70 10.49
CA ALA A 53 -5.89 -11.76 10.21
C ALA A 53 -6.05 -12.92 11.19
N ALA A 54 -5.35 -14.03 10.92
CA ALA A 54 -5.42 -15.24 11.75
C ALA A 54 -5.03 -15.00 13.23
N ASP A 55 -4.20 -14.00 13.51
CA ASP A 55 -3.81 -13.60 14.86
C ASP A 55 -4.67 -12.46 15.45
N GLY A 56 -5.78 -12.11 14.80
CA GLY A 56 -6.72 -11.10 15.28
C GLY A 56 -6.35 -9.64 14.95
N ARG A 57 -5.20 -9.38 14.30
CA ARG A 57 -4.84 -8.00 13.92
C ARG A 57 -5.64 -7.51 12.72
N LEU A 58 -5.79 -6.20 12.60
CA LEU A 58 -6.23 -5.56 11.37
C LEU A 58 -5.06 -5.50 10.39
N VAL A 59 -5.32 -5.81 9.12
CA VAL A 59 -4.34 -5.69 8.04
C VAL A 59 -4.91 -4.78 6.96
N LEU A 60 -4.17 -3.74 6.62
CA LEU A 60 -4.55 -2.77 5.60
C LEU A 60 -3.59 -2.88 4.41
N ALA A 61 -4.10 -3.00 3.19
CA ALA A 61 -3.29 -2.83 1.99
C ALA A 61 -3.46 -1.43 1.42
N VAL A 62 -2.36 -0.82 1.03
CA VAL A 62 -2.34 0.46 0.31
C VAL A 62 -1.67 0.31 -1.05
N ASP A 63 -2.32 0.81 -2.08
CA ASP A 63 -1.74 0.86 -3.42
C ASP A 63 -2.33 2.00 -4.26
N ILE A 64 -1.58 2.44 -5.27
CA ILE A 64 -2.01 3.47 -6.21
C ILE A 64 -2.51 2.81 -7.49
N THR A 65 -3.69 3.25 -7.93
CA THR A 65 -4.26 2.81 -9.18
C THR A 65 -4.68 4.01 -10.04
N CYS A 66 -4.39 3.94 -11.33
CA CYS A 66 -4.66 5.07 -12.24
C CYS A 66 -6.01 4.92 -12.95
N TRP A 67 -6.83 5.98 -12.90
CA TRP A 67 -8.01 6.17 -13.74
C TRP A 67 -7.61 6.90 -15.02
N LEU A 68 -7.36 6.12 -16.08
CA LEU A 68 -6.93 6.65 -17.37
C LEU A 68 -8.08 7.36 -18.08
N ARG A 69 -7.81 8.55 -18.60
CA ARG A 69 -8.74 9.39 -19.36
C ARG A 69 -7.99 10.16 -20.45
N PRO A 70 -7.52 9.49 -21.52
CA PRO A 70 -6.80 10.15 -22.60
C PRO A 70 -7.62 11.29 -23.23
N ASP A 71 -8.92 11.05 -23.46
CA ASP A 71 -9.81 11.95 -24.21
C ASP A 71 -10.38 13.13 -23.38
N ALA A 72 -10.09 13.20 -22.08
CA ALA A 72 -10.66 14.21 -21.18
C ALA A 72 -9.86 15.52 -21.16
N HIS A 73 -9.57 16.09 -22.35
CA HIS A 73 -8.58 17.17 -22.55
C HIS A 73 -8.71 18.36 -21.59
N THR A 74 -9.94 18.75 -21.27
CA THR A 74 -10.28 19.91 -20.44
C THR A 74 -10.38 19.60 -18.95
N SER A 75 -10.26 18.34 -18.54
CA SER A 75 -10.39 17.98 -17.13
C SER A 75 -9.10 18.33 -16.36
N PRO A 76 -9.20 19.09 -15.26
CA PRO A 76 -8.05 19.62 -14.55
C PRO A 76 -7.26 18.54 -13.83
N GLN A 77 -5.99 18.85 -13.54
CA GLN A 77 -5.10 18.05 -12.68
C GLN A 77 -4.94 16.58 -13.12
N ARG A 78 -5.06 16.30 -14.42
CA ARG A 78 -4.59 15.01 -14.97
C ARG A 78 -3.07 14.99 -14.99
N VAL A 79 -2.50 13.83 -14.72
CA VAL A 79 -1.06 13.56 -14.83
C VAL A 79 -0.81 12.44 -15.82
N LEU A 80 0.43 12.34 -16.29
CA LEU A 80 0.88 11.20 -17.10
C LEU A 80 1.03 9.98 -16.20
N CYS A 81 0.08 9.06 -16.29
CA CYS A 81 0.06 7.82 -15.53
C CYS A 81 0.91 6.76 -16.24
N HIS A 82 1.78 6.09 -15.49
CA HIS A 82 2.55 4.95 -16.00
C HIS A 82 1.62 3.76 -16.28
N THR A 83 1.73 3.19 -17.48
CA THR A 83 1.01 1.98 -17.88
C THR A 83 1.93 1.05 -18.66
N TYR A 84 1.72 -0.25 -18.52
CA TYR A 84 2.42 -1.25 -19.31
C TYR A 84 1.70 -1.45 -20.64
N GLY A 85 2.44 -1.27 -21.74
CA GLY A 85 1.96 -1.57 -23.08
C GLY A 85 1.79 -3.09 -23.31
N ARG A 86 1.23 -3.46 -24.48
CA ARG A 86 1.10 -4.88 -24.87
C ARG A 86 2.44 -5.53 -25.26
N GLY A 87 3.50 -4.74 -25.48
CA GLY A 87 4.86 -5.22 -25.74
C GLY A 87 5.71 -5.31 -24.48
N LYS A 88 6.68 -6.22 -24.46
CA LYS A 88 7.66 -6.36 -23.37
C LYS A 88 8.41 -5.02 -23.18
N ASP A 89 8.50 -4.56 -21.94
CA ASP A 89 9.24 -3.36 -21.52
C ASP A 89 8.79 -2.02 -22.15
N GLN A 90 7.61 -1.97 -22.78
CA GLN A 90 7.04 -0.72 -23.26
C GLN A 90 6.28 0.00 -22.14
N THR A 91 6.91 1.04 -21.60
CA THR A 91 6.25 2.02 -20.72
C THR A 91 5.47 3.01 -21.59
N ILE A 92 4.16 3.09 -21.38
CA ILE A 92 3.29 4.08 -22.03
C ILE A 92 2.76 5.03 -20.97
N MET A 93 2.89 6.33 -21.23
CA MET A 93 2.37 7.39 -20.37
C MET A 93 1.00 7.83 -20.88
N ILE A 94 -0.06 7.58 -20.13
CA ILE A 94 -1.43 7.91 -20.52
C ILE A 94 -2.02 8.95 -19.55
N PRO A 95 -2.58 10.08 -20.02
CA PRO A 95 -3.23 11.05 -19.15
C PRO A 95 -4.35 10.43 -18.31
N GLY A 96 -4.37 10.73 -17.02
CA GLY A 96 -5.37 10.22 -16.08
C GLY A 96 -5.19 10.79 -14.67
N TRP A 97 -5.86 10.17 -13.71
CA TRP A 97 -5.74 10.50 -12.29
C TRP A 97 -5.29 9.28 -11.47
N PRO A 98 -4.17 9.36 -10.76
CA PRO A 98 -3.78 8.36 -9.77
C PRO A 98 -4.63 8.51 -8.51
N TYR A 99 -5.11 7.38 -7.99
CA TYR A 99 -5.82 7.29 -6.72
C TYR A 99 -5.07 6.34 -5.79
N SER A 100 -4.70 6.82 -4.60
CA SER A 100 -4.25 5.98 -3.50
C SER A 100 -5.46 5.37 -2.80
N MET A 101 -5.50 4.05 -2.75
CA MET A 101 -6.61 3.26 -2.23
C MET A 101 -6.14 2.49 -1.02
N VAL A 102 -6.93 2.51 0.05
CA VAL A 102 -6.69 1.68 1.24
C VAL A 102 -7.85 0.72 1.42
N VAL A 103 -7.53 -0.56 1.58
CA VAL A 103 -8.50 -1.62 1.83
C VAL A 103 -8.08 -2.42 3.07
N ALA A 104 -9.05 -2.92 3.82
CA ALA A 104 -8.82 -3.95 4.83
C ALA A 104 -8.74 -5.32 4.13
N LEU A 105 -7.70 -6.09 4.46
CA LEU A 105 -7.47 -7.45 3.98
C LEU A 105 -8.11 -8.47 4.93
N GLU A 106 -8.55 -9.59 4.36
CA GLU A 106 -9.12 -10.72 5.09
C GLU A 106 -8.13 -11.90 5.12
N ALA A 107 -8.15 -12.69 6.20
CA ALA A 107 -7.55 -14.02 6.22
C ALA A 107 -8.49 -15.07 5.61
N GLY A 108 -7.95 -15.98 4.80
CA GLY A 108 -8.72 -17.14 4.31
C GLY A 108 -8.54 -17.40 2.82
N ARG A 109 -9.48 -18.09 2.18
CA ARG A 109 -9.39 -18.43 0.74
C ARG A 109 -10.16 -17.44 -0.16
N SER A 110 -10.57 -16.30 0.38
CA SER A 110 -11.21 -15.22 -0.34
C SER A 110 -10.15 -14.25 -0.90
N SER A 111 -10.50 -13.53 -1.97
CA SER A 111 -9.79 -12.34 -2.44
C SER A 111 -10.63 -11.07 -2.25
N TRP A 112 -11.63 -11.15 -1.36
CA TRP A 112 -12.44 -9.99 -1.00
C TRP A 112 -11.62 -9.08 -0.10
N THR A 113 -11.80 -7.78 -0.29
CA THR A 113 -11.24 -6.75 0.58
C THR A 113 -12.33 -5.75 0.92
N ALA A 114 -12.17 -5.04 2.03
CA ALA A 114 -13.10 -4.00 2.46
C ALA A 114 -12.50 -2.62 2.15
N PRO A 115 -12.97 -1.89 1.11
CA PRO A 115 -12.45 -0.57 0.78
C PRO A 115 -12.78 0.43 1.89
N LEU A 116 -11.75 1.11 2.40
CA LEU A 116 -11.89 2.08 3.50
C LEU A 116 -11.80 3.52 2.99
N ASP A 117 -10.89 3.79 2.06
CA ASP A 117 -10.74 5.13 1.50
C ASP A 117 -10.07 5.14 0.11
N ALA A 118 -10.30 6.25 -0.59
CA ALA A 118 -9.72 6.60 -1.88
C ALA A 118 -9.32 8.07 -1.88
N VAL A 119 -8.04 8.37 -2.11
CA VAL A 119 -7.53 9.74 -2.20
C VAL A 119 -6.89 9.95 -3.57
N ARG A 120 -7.33 10.99 -4.29
CA ARG A 120 -6.73 11.37 -5.56
C ARG A 120 -5.39 12.07 -5.30
N LEU A 121 -4.34 11.63 -6.00
CA LEU A 121 -3.04 12.29 -6.00
C LEU A 121 -3.03 13.41 -7.04
N ALA A 122 -2.78 14.64 -6.58
CA ALA A 122 -2.62 15.81 -7.42
C ALA A 122 -1.20 15.88 -8.03
N PRO A 123 -1.01 16.65 -9.12
CA PRO A 123 0.32 16.89 -9.67
C PRO A 123 1.26 17.50 -8.61
N GLY A 124 2.40 16.86 -8.39
CA GLY A 124 3.42 17.32 -7.43
C GLY A 124 3.26 16.76 -6.01
N ASP A 125 2.20 16.00 -5.71
CA ASP A 125 2.03 15.37 -4.41
C ASP A 125 3.16 14.37 -4.11
N ASP A 126 3.70 14.43 -2.90
CA ASP A 126 4.55 13.37 -2.35
C ASP A 126 3.68 12.21 -1.89
N ALA A 127 3.66 11.11 -2.66
CA ALA A 127 2.81 9.95 -2.40
C ALA A 127 2.95 9.42 -0.97
N ALA A 128 4.16 9.43 -0.39
CA ALA A 128 4.36 9.00 0.99
C ALA A 128 3.69 9.93 2.02
N THR A 129 3.71 11.24 1.78
CA THR A 129 3.03 12.22 2.65
C THR A 129 1.51 12.08 2.55
N VAL A 130 0.97 11.96 1.33
CA VAL A 130 -0.48 11.74 1.14
C VAL A 130 -0.91 10.44 1.79
N THR A 131 -0.19 9.35 1.57
CA THR A 131 -0.51 8.05 2.15
C THR A 131 -0.40 8.05 3.67
N ALA A 132 0.59 8.73 4.26
CA ALA A 132 0.65 8.88 5.71
C ALA A 132 -0.56 9.66 6.25
N GLY A 133 -0.95 10.77 5.61
CA GLY A 133 -2.17 11.50 5.99
C GLY A 133 -3.43 10.64 5.90
N GLN A 134 -3.60 9.93 4.77
CA GLN A 134 -4.70 9.01 4.55
C GLN A 134 -4.77 7.89 5.59
N LEU A 135 -3.65 7.22 5.87
CA LEU A 135 -3.58 6.15 6.86
C LEU A 135 -3.88 6.67 8.26
N ARG A 136 -3.38 7.86 8.63
CA ARG A 136 -3.68 8.50 9.91
C ARG A 136 -5.18 8.74 10.09
N ASP A 137 -5.84 9.28 9.07
CA ASP A 137 -7.28 9.52 9.11
C ASP A 137 -8.08 8.22 9.25
N ILE A 138 -7.69 7.18 8.50
CA ILE A 138 -8.31 5.85 8.59
C ILE A 138 -8.12 5.25 9.98
N VAL A 139 -6.88 5.22 10.48
CA VAL A 139 -6.56 4.67 11.80
C VAL A 139 -7.32 5.40 12.90
N GLY A 140 -7.36 6.74 12.86
CA GLY A 140 -8.16 7.52 13.82
C GLY A 140 -9.64 7.17 13.81
N ARG A 141 -10.22 6.93 12.62
CA ARG A 141 -11.62 6.49 12.48
C ARG A 141 -11.84 5.07 12.96
N LEU A 142 -10.91 4.15 12.69
CA LEU A 142 -10.96 2.77 13.18
C LEU A 142 -10.92 2.70 14.70
N ILE A 143 -10.06 3.50 15.34
CA ILE A 143 -9.99 3.62 16.80
C ILE A 143 -11.31 4.19 17.34
N THR A 144 -11.80 5.28 16.74
CA THR A 144 -13.07 5.91 17.15
C THR A 144 -14.26 4.96 17.01
N ALA A 145 -14.25 4.10 15.98
CA ALA A 145 -15.26 3.08 15.74
C ALA A 145 -15.11 1.83 16.63
N GLY A 146 -14.08 1.77 17.49
CA GLY A 146 -13.81 0.63 18.35
C GLY A 146 -13.26 -0.60 17.62
N GLN A 147 -12.79 -0.46 16.38
CA GLN A 147 -12.15 -1.54 15.62
C GLN A 147 -10.74 -1.86 16.14
N TRP A 148 -10.13 -0.94 16.87
CA TRP A 148 -8.86 -1.15 17.56
C TRP A 148 -8.92 -0.49 18.95
N GLN A 149 -8.39 -1.16 19.96
CA GLN A 149 -8.32 -0.69 21.34
C GLN A 149 -6.92 -0.89 21.92
N VAL A 150 -6.59 -0.15 22.99
CA VAL A 150 -5.34 -0.35 23.72
C VAL A 150 -5.26 -1.78 24.24
N GLY A 151 -4.20 -2.50 23.88
CA GLY A 151 -4.02 -3.92 24.17
C GLY A 151 -4.21 -4.82 22.95
N ASP A 152 -4.85 -4.33 21.88
CA ASP A 152 -4.87 -5.03 20.60
C ASP A 152 -3.49 -5.00 19.93
N LEU A 153 -3.25 -5.97 19.05
CA LEU A 153 -2.09 -5.96 18.16
C LEU A 153 -2.10 -4.73 17.26
N GLU A 154 -0.92 -4.19 16.99
CA GLU A 154 -0.76 -3.08 16.04
C GLU A 154 -1.31 -3.44 14.65
N ILE A 155 -1.93 -2.45 14.01
CA ILE A 155 -2.49 -2.57 12.67
C ILE A 155 -1.32 -2.73 11.69
N LEU A 156 -1.33 -3.80 10.90
CA LEU A 156 -0.30 -4.04 9.89
C LEU A 156 -0.70 -3.41 8.56
N VAL A 157 0.05 -2.40 8.12
CA VAL A 157 -0.11 -1.78 6.81
C VAL A 157 0.86 -2.41 5.82
N VAL A 158 0.34 -2.88 4.68
CA VAL A 158 1.09 -3.55 3.63
C VAL A 158 1.11 -2.72 2.35
N ALA A 159 2.30 -2.43 1.83
CA ALA A 159 2.50 -1.58 0.66
C ALA A 159 3.48 -2.19 -0.36
N ASP A 160 3.45 -1.72 -1.61
CA ASP A 160 4.47 -2.08 -2.62
C ASP A 160 5.70 -1.15 -2.58
N ALA A 161 6.72 -1.44 -3.38
CA ALA A 161 8.02 -0.76 -3.38
C ALA A 161 8.00 0.71 -3.79
N GLY A 162 6.88 1.21 -4.31
CA GLY A 162 6.69 2.63 -4.60
C GLY A 162 6.59 3.49 -3.34
N TYR A 163 6.26 2.89 -2.20
CA TYR A 163 6.15 3.58 -0.92
C TYR A 163 7.49 3.52 -0.19
N ASP A 164 8.05 4.69 0.16
CA ASP A 164 9.21 4.78 1.03
C ASP A 164 8.81 4.32 2.44
N ALA A 165 8.88 3.02 2.69
CA ALA A 165 8.30 2.40 3.89
C ALA A 165 8.90 2.92 5.20
N PRO A 166 10.22 3.12 5.33
CA PRO A 166 10.80 3.77 6.49
C PRO A 166 10.25 5.18 6.72
N ARG A 167 10.03 5.96 5.65
CA ARG A 167 9.41 7.30 5.76
C ARG A 167 7.98 7.22 6.26
N VAL A 168 7.15 6.33 5.72
CA VAL A 168 5.76 6.14 6.16
C VAL A 168 5.72 5.72 7.62
N ALA A 169 6.56 4.76 8.04
CA ALA A 169 6.68 4.34 9.43
C ALA A 169 7.06 5.51 10.35
N PHE A 170 8.03 6.35 9.95
CA PHE A 170 8.41 7.52 10.72
C PHE A 170 7.28 8.55 10.87
N LEU A 171 6.48 8.77 9.83
CA LEU A 171 5.35 9.70 9.83
C LEU A 171 4.15 9.22 10.65
N LEU A 172 4.08 7.91 10.94
CA LEU A 172 2.99 7.27 11.66
C LEU A 172 3.43 6.65 13.01
N ARG A 173 4.64 6.96 13.48
CA ARG A 173 5.24 6.37 14.69
C ARG A 173 4.47 6.62 15.99
N ASP A 174 3.54 7.56 15.98
CA ASP A 174 2.66 7.92 17.10
C ASP A 174 1.31 7.16 17.06
N LEU A 175 1.10 6.31 16.05
CA LEU A 175 -0.09 5.48 15.88
C LEU A 175 0.25 4.00 16.09
N PRO A 176 -0.73 3.15 16.45
CA PRO A 176 -0.52 1.71 16.65
C PRO A 176 -0.43 0.97 15.31
N VAL A 177 0.57 1.30 14.49
CA VAL A 177 0.74 0.75 13.14
C VAL A 177 2.14 0.20 12.92
N GLN A 178 2.20 -0.92 12.22
CA GLN A 178 3.42 -1.47 11.66
C GLN A 178 3.37 -1.38 10.14
N ILE A 179 4.47 -1.03 9.50
CA ILE A 179 4.56 -0.94 8.04
C ILE A 179 5.34 -2.14 7.52
N LEU A 180 4.77 -2.86 6.57
CA LEU A 180 5.43 -3.91 5.79
C LEU A 180 5.38 -3.50 4.33
N ALA A 181 6.53 -3.37 3.68
CA ALA A 181 6.54 -3.07 2.25
C ALA A 181 7.65 -3.78 1.51
N ARG A 182 7.45 -3.93 0.21
CA ARG A 182 8.52 -4.37 -0.68
C ARG A 182 9.61 -3.30 -0.76
N MET A 183 10.86 -3.72 -0.82
CA MET A 183 11.99 -2.86 -1.18
C MET A 183 12.53 -3.26 -2.55
N ARG A 184 13.07 -2.29 -3.28
CA ARG A 184 13.78 -2.56 -4.53
C ARG A 184 15.04 -3.39 -4.24
N SER A 185 15.39 -4.29 -5.14
CA SER A 185 16.53 -5.22 -5.00
C SER A 185 17.90 -4.54 -5.11
N ASP A 186 17.96 -3.27 -5.48
CA ASP A 186 19.19 -2.47 -5.61
C ASP A 186 19.50 -1.65 -4.34
N ARG A 187 18.77 -1.86 -3.25
CA ARG A 187 18.92 -1.09 -2.03
C ARG A 187 20.15 -1.52 -1.22
N VAL A 188 20.74 -0.54 -0.56
CA VAL A 188 21.80 -0.72 0.44
C VAL A 188 21.31 -0.15 1.76
N LEU A 189 21.28 -1.00 2.78
CA LEU A 189 20.97 -0.62 4.15
C LEU A 189 22.25 -0.61 5.00
N ARG A 190 22.09 -0.19 6.25
CA ARG A 190 23.16 -0.12 7.25
C ARG A 190 22.76 -0.92 8.47
N ARG A 191 23.76 -1.50 9.13
CA ARG A 191 23.61 -2.08 10.46
C ARG A 191 23.72 -0.99 11.54
N ALA A 192 23.27 -1.35 12.74
CA ALA A 192 23.63 -0.63 13.96
C ALA A 192 25.16 -0.53 14.10
N VAL A 193 25.61 0.53 14.77
CA VAL A 193 27.04 0.75 15.02
C VAL A 193 27.46 -0.13 16.19
N PRO A 194 28.55 -0.91 16.09
CA PRO A 194 29.07 -1.67 17.22
C PRO A 194 29.36 -0.77 18.43
N ALA A 195 29.26 -1.34 19.64
CA ALA A 195 29.58 -0.61 20.86
C ALA A 195 31.00 0.00 20.79
N ARG A 196 31.10 1.28 21.18
CA ARG A 196 32.36 2.01 21.11
C ARG A 196 33.33 1.47 22.16
N GLN A 197 34.54 1.11 21.74
CA GLN A 197 35.59 0.70 22.68
C GLN A 197 36.10 1.90 23.49
N PRO A 198 36.41 1.72 24.79
CA PRO A 198 37.05 2.74 25.61
C PRO A 198 38.31 3.30 24.94
N GLY A 199 38.51 4.62 25.02
CA GLY A 199 39.68 5.30 24.43
C GLY A 199 39.54 5.68 22.95
N THR A 200 38.47 5.29 22.26
CA THR A 200 38.22 5.73 20.87
C THR A 200 37.98 7.24 20.83
N ILE A 201 38.77 8.01 20.09
CA ILE A 201 38.63 9.49 19.93
C ILE A 201 37.82 9.82 18.65
N GLY A 202 37.04 10.91 18.66
CA GLY A 202 36.32 11.41 17.47
C GLY A 202 34.79 11.33 17.55
N ARG A 203 34.11 11.80 16.49
CA ARG A 203 32.64 11.78 16.41
C ARG A 203 32.14 10.33 16.28
N PRO A 204 31.15 9.88 17.08
CA PRO A 204 30.57 8.55 16.92
C PRO A 204 30.09 8.31 15.48
N ARG A 205 30.41 7.13 14.94
CA ARG A 205 29.79 6.66 13.70
C ARG A 205 28.28 6.55 13.92
N ARG A 206 27.49 6.88 12.90
CA ARG A 206 26.02 6.76 12.94
C ARG A 206 25.51 5.49 12.26
N HIS A 207 26.32 4.90 11.40
CA HIS A 207 25.98 3.73 10.61
C HIS A 207 27.12 2.73 10.70
N GLY A 208 26.77 1.46 10.93
CA GLY A 208 27.69 0.34 10.84
C GLY A 208 27.93 -0.06 9.39
N ASP A 209 28.23 -1.33 9.20
CA ASP A 209 28.57 -1.90 7.90
C ASP A 209 27.36 -1.94 6.96
N GLU A 210 27.66 -2.09 5.67
CA GLU A 210 26.66 -2.14 4.61
C GLU A 210 25.98 -3.49 4.56
N PHE A 211 24.69 -3.46 4.27
CA PHE A 211 23.90 -4.63 3.88
C PHE A 211 23.38 -4.36 2.47
N VAL A 212 24.02 -4.97 1.47
CA VAL A 212 23.75 -4.72 0.05
C VAL A 212 22.89 -5.84 -0.50
N PHE A 213 21.66 -5.54 -0.93
CA PHE A 213 20.72 -6.57 -1.40
C PHE A 213 21.23 -7.34 -2.63
N GLY A 214 22.08 -6.71 -3.43
CA GLY A 214 22.72 -7.33 -4.60
C GLY A 214 23.98 -8.13 -4.31
N ASP A 215 24.50 -8.11 -3.07
CA ASP A 215 25.77 -8.74 -2.70
C ASP A 215 25.61 -9.64 -1.45
N PRO A 216 25.45 -10.97 -1.65
CA PRO A 216 25.30 -11.95 -0.58
C PRO A 216 26.44 -11.97 0.44
N THR A 217 27.64 -11.53 0.08
CA THR A 217 28.79 -11.54 0.99
C THR A 217 28.63 -10.55 2.14
N THR A 218 27.72 -9.57 2.01
CA THR A 218 27.43 -8.55 3.02
C THR A 218 26.36 -8.96 4.04
N TRP A 219 25.63 -10.05 3.79
CA TRP A 219 24.43 -10.37 4.55
C TRP A 219 24.71 -10.96 5.92
N GLY A 220 25.81 -11.71 6.07
CA GLY A 220 26.08 -12.49 7.28
C GLY A 220 24.98 -13.52 7.57
N GLU A 221 25.01 -14.09 8.77
CA GLU A 221 23.98 -15.02 9.22
C GLU A 221 22.63 -14.31 9.40
N PRO A 222 21.51 -14.91 8.98
CA PRO A 222 20.17 -14.37 9.25
C PRO A 222 19.80 -14.56 10.73
N ASP A 223 19.09 -13.59 11.30
CA ASP A 223 18.60 -13.65 12.68
C ASP A 223 17.42 -14.63 12.82
N ALA A 224 16.64 -14.82 11.75
CA ALA A 224 15.60 -15.83 11.65
C ALA A 224 15.52 -16.39 10.22
N ALA A 225 15.22 -17.68 10.10
CA ALA A 225 14.99 -18.34 8.82
C ALA A 225 13.82 -19.31 8.93
N THR A 226 12.98 -19.36 7.89
CA THR A 226 11.85 -20.27 7.80
C THR A 226 11.76 -20.91 6.42
N VAL A 227 11.17 -22.10 6.40
CA VAL A 227 10.85 -22.86 5.19
C VAL A 227 9.41 -23.32 5.31
N ALA A 228 8.59 -23.01 4.31
CA ALA A 228 7.17 -23.34 4.32
C ALA A 228 6.70 -23.78 2.94
N ASP A 229 5.93 -24.86 2.89
CA ASP A 229 5.28 -25.31 1.66
C ASP A 229 4.07 -24.44 1.32
N THR A 230 4.00 -24.03 0.07
CA THR A 230 2.88 -23.24 -0.45
C THR A 230 2.22 -23.93 -1.63
N ARG A 231 0.90 -23.82 -1.70
CA ARG A 231 0.12 -24.41 -2.80
C ARG A 231 0.44 -23.81 -4.17
N LEU A 232 0.77 -22.52 -4.22
CA LEU A 232 0.90 -21.76 -5.47
C LEU A 232 2.34 -21.51 -5.91
N TYR A 233 3.29 -21.53 -4.97
CA TYR A 233 4.67 -21.14 -5.24
C TYR A 233 5.67 -22.26 -4.94
N GLY A 234 5.19 -23.45 -4.57
CA GLY A 234 6.02 -24.55 -4.07
C GLY A 234 6.62 -24.19 -2.72
N THR A 235 7.86 -24.60 -2.49
CA THR A 235 8.58 -24.28 -1.26
C THR A 235 8.93 -22.79 -1.21
N ALA A 236 8.65 -22.14 -0.08
CA ALA A 236 9.04 -20.77 0.21
C ALA A 236 10.14 -20.75 1.28
N TRP A 237 11.23 -20.02 1.01
CA TRP A 237 12.31 -19.78 1.96
C TRP A 237 12.33 -18.30 2.34
N ALA A 238 12.21 -18.01 3.62
CA ALA A 238 12.33 -16.66 4.13
C ALA A 238 13.52 -16.55 5.08
N ARG A 239 14.33 -15.52 4.89
CA ARG A 239 15.45 -15.15 5.78
C ARG A 239 15.30 -13.72 6.21
N ALA A 240 15.50 -13.46 7.49
CA ALA A 240 15.35 -12.16 8.08
C ALA A 240 16.66 -11.66 8.70
N TRP A 241 16.91 -10.36 8.56
CA TRP A 241 17.99 -9.64 9.23
C TRP A 241 17.41 -8.44 9.93
N ASP A 242 17.69 -8.34 11.22
CA ASP A 242 17.04 -7.39 12.10
C ASP A 242 17.83 -6.08 12.24
N ARG A 243 17.12 -5.04 12.68
CA ARG A 243 17.67 -3.70 12.98
C ARG A 243 18.54 -3.12 11.86
N LEU A 244 18.07 -3.28 10.62
CA LEU A 244 18.65 -2.64 9.45
C LEU A 244 17.93 -1.33 9.14
N HIS A 245 18.68 -0.32 8.68
CA HIS A 245 18.12 1.00 8.37
C HIS A 245 18.67 1.59 7.07
N PRO A 246 17.87 2.36 6.31
CA PRO A 246 18.39 3.12 5.19
C PRO A 246 19.29 4.25 5.68
N ARG A 247 20.35 4.54 4.91
CA ARG A 247 21.12 5.78 5.11
C ARG A 247 20.37 6.95 4.51
N LEU A 248 19.71 7.72 5.36
CA LEU A 248 18.97 8.92 4.94
C LEU A 248 19.93 10.02 4.49
N THR A 249 19.50 10.82 3.51
CA THR A 249 20.24 12.01 3.04
C THR A 249 19.32 13.22 2.98
N HIS A 250 19.88 14.42 3.09
CA HIS A 250 19.12 15.68 3.07
C HIS A 250 18.56 16.07 1.68
N ARG A 251 18.71 15.22 0.66
CA ARG A 251 18.36 15.54 -0.75
C ARG A 251 16.97 15.11 -1.20
N SER A 252 16.25 14.32 -0.41
CA SER A 252 14.87 13.87 -0.70
C SER A 252 13.89 14.49 0.27
N ALA A 253 12.57 14.29 0.10
CA ALA A 253 11.49 14.91 0.89
C ALA A 253 11.57 14.75 2.44
N TRP A 254 12.65 14.19 3.00
CA TRP A 254 13.02 14.12 4.42
C TRP A 254 13.24 15.49 5.08
N THR A 255 13.36 16.57 4.29
CA THR A 255 14.06 17.82 4.70
C THR A 255 13.18 19.03 5.03
N ALA A 256 12.26 18.90 5.99
CA ALA A 256 11.77 20.10 6.70
C ALA A 256 11.71 19.91 8.23
N ALA A 257 11.39 18.72 8.71
CA ALA A 257 11.04 18.52 10.11
C ALA A 257 12.22 18.20 11.06
N ALA A 258 13.35 17.67 10.57
CA ALA A 258 14.38 17.10 11.43
C ALA A 258 15.74 17.81 11.29
N LYS A 259 16.20 18.47 12.36
CA LYS A 259 17.58 19.00 12.47
C LYS A 259 18.64 17.90 12.41
N VAL A 260 18.28 16.68 12.80
CA VAL A 260 19.10 15.47 12.73
C VAL A 260 18.29 14.37 12.06
N LEU A 261 18.81 13.81 10.96
CA LEU A 261 18.13 12.70 10.25
C LEU A 261 17.98 11.50 11.19
N PRO A 262 16.79 10.92 11.37
CA PRO A 262 16.59 9.77 12.27
C PRO A 262 17.27 8.50 11.74
N VAL A 263 17.52 7.55 12.65
CA VAL A 263 17.78 6.15 12.31
C VAL A 263 16.44 5.43 12.47
N ILE A 264 15.97 4.80 11.41
CA ILE A 264 14.68 4.10 11.38
C ILE A 264 15.02 2.64 11.14
N GLU A 265 15.19 1.91 12.23
CA GLU A 265 15.47 0.47 12.21
C GLU A 265 14.22 -0.30 11.78
N GLY A 266 14.44 -1.44 11.15
CA GLY A 266 13.42 -2.42 10.88
C GLY A 266 14.03 -3.73 10.43
N THR A 267 13.23 -4.78 10.37
CA THR A 267 13.65 -6.09 9.90
C THR A 267 13.52 -6.17 8.37
N VAL A 268 14.57 -6.62 7.69
CA VAL A 268 14.53 -6.99 6.28
C VAL A 268 14.25 -8.47 6.15
N ILE A 269 13.30 -8.85 5.29
CA ILE A 269 12.99 -10.24 4.97
C ILE A 269 13.25 -10.46 3.48
N ARG A 270 14.11 -11.43 3.16
CA ARG A 270 14.27 -11.95 1.80
C ARG A 270 13.40 -13.18 1.63
N LEU A 271 12.43 -13.08 0.74
CA LEU A 271 11.54 -14.17 0.36
C LEU A 271 11.97 -14.73 -1.00
N GLU A 272 12.22 -16.03 -1.02
CA GLU A 272 12.45 -16.83 -2.22
C GLU A 272 11.34 -17.88 -2.33
N VAL A 273 10.93 -18.18 -3.56
CA VAL A 273 9.95 -19.23 -3.82
C VAL A 273 10.44 -20.11 -4.96
N GLU A 274 10.03 -21.36 -4.93
CA GLU A 274 10.43 -22.38 -5.90
C GLU A 274 9.93 -22.06 -7.32
N HIS A 275 8.68 -21.61 -7.46
CA HIS A 275 8.13 -21.23 -8.75
C HIS A 275 7.06 -20.13 -8.65
N LEU A 276 6.77 -19.48 -9.78
CA LEU A 276 5.63 -18.59 -9.92
C LEU A 276 4.51 -19.29 -10.71
N PRO A 277 3.22 -19.08 -10.37
CA PRO A 277 2.10 -19.60 -11.15
C PRO A 277 2.11 -19.21 -12.64
N SER A 278 2.79 -18.10 -12.97
CA SER A 278 2.94 -17.61 -14.34
C SER A 278 4.00 -18.36 -15.16
N GLY A 279 4.81 -19.23 -14.54
CA GLY A 279 5.97 -19.89 -15.15
C GLY A 279 7.20 -18.98 -15.35
N ALA A 280 7.13 -17.71 -14.93
CA ALA A 280 8.28 -16.81 -14.96
C ALA A 280 9.31 -17.20 -13.88
N THR A 281 10.59 -16.91 -14.14
CA THR A 281 11.66 -17.13 -13.16
C THR A 281 11.37 -16.35 -11.87
N PRO A 282 11.24 -17.02 -10.71
CA PRO A 282 10.97 -16.36 -9.44
C PRO A 282 12.18 -15.52 -9.03
N LYS A 283 12.03 -14.20 -9.08
CA LYS A 283 13.03 -13.29 -8.50
C LYS A 283 12.75 -13.13 -7.01
N PRO A 284 13.79 -13.17 -6.14
CA PRO A 284 13.63 -12.93 -4.73
C PRO A 284 12.97 -11.58 -4.46
N VAL A 285 12.06 -11.56 -3.48
CA VAL A 285 11.42 -10.35 -3.00
C VAL A 285 12.09 -9.93 -1.71
N TRP A 286 12.44 -8.66 -1.62
CA TRP A 286 12.91 -8.05 -0.39
C TRP A 286 11.75 -7.28 0.24
N LEU A 287 11.47 -7.58 1.50
CA LEU A 287 10.49 -6.88 2.32
C LEU A 287 11.22 -6.14 3.44
N TRP A 288 10.65 -5.03 3.87
CA TRP A 288 11.06 -4.33 5.07
C TRP A 288 9.85 -4.14 5.96
N TRP A 289 9.99 -4.55 7.21
CA TRP A 289 9.01 -4.41 8.27
C TRP A 289 9.52 -3.40 9.29
N SER A 290 8.67 -2.48 9.76
CA SER A 290 9.05 -1.45 10.71
C SER A 290 9.26 -1.95 12.14
N GLY A 291 8.85 -3.19 12.43
CA GLY A 291 9.19 -3.83 13.69
C GLY A 291 10.62 -4.34 13.70
N VAL A 292 11.08 -4.69 14.91
CA VAL A 292 12.38 -5.28 15.17
C VAL A 292 12.19 -6.53 16.04
N ASP A 293 13.27 -7.27 16.25
CA ASP A 293 13.35 -8.50 17.03
C ASP A 293 12.37 -9.59 16.50
N ALA A 294 12.27 -9.71 15.17
CA ALA A 294 11.35 -10.62 14.50
C ALA A 294 11.62 -12.09 14.85
N THR A 295 10.60 -12.80 15.33
CA THR A 295 10.67 -14.26 15.50
C THR A 295 10.42 -14.97 14.17
N SER A 296 10.77 -16.26 14.08
CA SER A 296 10.41 -17.09 12.90
C SER A 296 8.90 -17.05 12.59
N ALA A 297 8.04 -17.04 13.61
CA ALA A 297 6.60 -16.93 13.43
C ALA A 297 6.18 -15.56 12.84
N ASP A 298 6.87 -14.48 13.23
CA ASP A 298 6.64 -13.16 12.63
C ASP A 298 7.08 -13.15 11.16
N VAL A 299 8.25 -13.71 10.84
CA VAL A 299 8.74 -13.80 9.45
C VAL A 299 7.72 -14.52 8.57
N ASP A 300 7.21 -15.67 9.03
CA ASP A 300 6.21 -16.43 8.29
C ASP A 300 4.91 -15.68 8.09
N ARG A 301 4.39 -15.07 9.16
CA ARG A 301 3.18 -14.26 9.09
C ARG A 301 3.36 -13.08 8.12
N LEU A 302 4.50 -12.39 8.17
CA LEU A 302 4.76 -11.18 7.39
C LEU A 302 4.80 -11.48 5.89
N TRP A 303 5.57 -12.47 5.44
CA TRP A 303 5.62 -12.77 4.00
C TRP A 303 4.28 -13.32 3.49
N GLN A 304 3.57 -14.12 4.28
CA GLN A 304 2.23 -14.60 3.91
C GLN A 304 1.23 -13.44 3.79
N THR A 305 1.29 -12.49 4.72
CA THR A 305 0.46 -11.28 4.68
C THR A 305 0.82 -10.40 3.49
N PHE A 306 2.10 -10.29 3.14
CA PHE A 306 2.53 -9.56 1.96
C PHE A 306 1.93 -10.14 0.67
N LEU A 307 1.84 -11.47 0.54
CA LEU A 307 1.20 -12.08 -0.63
C LEU A 307 -0.31 -11.77 -0.72
N ARG A 308 -0.98 -11.48 0.41
CA ARG A 308 -2.38 -11.03 0.42
C ARG A 308 -2.57 -9.60 -0.05
N ARG A 309 -1.50 -8.79 -0.09
CA ARG A 309 -1.55 -7.43 -0.66
C ARG A 309 -2.14 -7.42 -2.06
N PHE A 310 -1.90 -8.47 -2.86
CA PHE A 310 -2.44 -8.58 -4.23
C PHE A 310 -3.97 -8.69 -4.29
N ASP A 311 -4.65 -9.00 -3.18
CA ASP A 311 -6.12 -9.02 -3.13
C ASP A 311 -6.73 -7.64 -3.44
N ILE A 312 -6.00 -6.54 -3.18
CA ILE A 312 -6.41 -5.18 -3.56
C ILE A 312 -6.61 -5.02 -5.07
N GLU A 313 -5.89 -5.79 -5.90
CA GLU A 313 -6.00 -5.75 -7.36
C GLU A 313 -7.38 -6.23 -7.84
N HIS A 314 -8.02 -7.13 -7.09
CA HIS A 314 -9.38 -7.56 -7.38
C HIS A 314 -10.39 -6.41 -7.15
N THR A 315 -10.18 -5.59 -6.13
CA THR A 315 -10.96 -4.36 -5.91
C THR A 315 -10.74 -3.35 -7.04
N PHE A 316 -9.49 -3.16 -7.49
CA PHE A 316 -9.22 -2.27 -8.62
C PHE A 316 -9.90 -2.76 -9.89
N ARG A 317 -9.86 -4.07 -10.14
CA ARG A 317 -10.55 -4.69 -11.27
C ARG A 317 -12.05 -4.45 -11.18
N LEU A 318 -12.68 -4.73 -10.02
CA LEU A 318 -14.10 -4.51 -9.79
C LEU A 318 -14.50 -3.05 -10.04
N PHE A 319 -13.76 -2.10 -9.45
CA PHE A 319 -14.08 -0.69 -9.60
C PHE A 319 -13.89 -0.18 -11.03
N LYS A 320 -12.82 -0.59 -11.72
CA LYS A 320 -12.54 -0.14 -13.09
C LYS A 320 -13.41 -0.82 -14.15
N GLN A 321 -13.87 -2.04 -13.92
CA GLN A 321 -14.61 -2.81 -14.94
C GLN A 321 -16.11 -2.78 -14.71
N THR A 322 -16.58 -2.77 -13.46
CA THR A 322 -17.98 -2.97 -13.13
C THR A 322 -18.66 -1.71 -12.61
N VAL A 323 -18.02 -0.98 -11.69
CA VAL A 323 -18.64 0.15 -10.96
C VAL A 323 -18.44 1.48 -11.69
N LEU A 324 -17.22 1.73 -12.18
CA LEU A 324 -16.84 2.93 -12.92
C LEU A 324 -16.05 2.54 -14.18
N PRO A 325 -16.64 1.73 -15.09
CA PRO A 325 -16.06 1.56 -16.42
C PRO A 325 -15.96 2.91 -17.12
N LYS A 326 -15.33 2.95 -18.31
CA LYS A 326 -15.22 4.16 -19.12
C LYS A 326 -16.61 4.82 -19.33
N LEU A 327 -17.03 5.65 -18.39
CA LEU A 327 -18.19 6.52 -18.46
C LEU A 327 -17.78 7.66 -19.38
N THR A 328 -17.74 7.35 -20.68
CA THR A 328 -17.49 8.30 -21.74
C THR A 328 -18.76 9.08 -22.03
N ASN A 329 -18.64 10.40 -22.02
CA ASN A 329 -19.56 11.39 -22.58
C ASN A 329 -20.81 11.73 -21.77
N VAL A 330 -20.64 12.51 -20.71
CA VAL A 330 -21.62 13.55 -20.39
C VAL A 330 -21.11 14.85 -21.01
N ARG A 331 -21.60 15.20 -22.21
CA ARG A 331 -21.43 16.56 -22.72
C ARG A 331 -22.47 17.42 -22.00
N PRO A 332 -22.10 18.52 -21.30
CA PRO A 332 -23.10 19.50 -20.90
C PRO A 332 -23.77 20.04 -22.17
N ARG A 333 -25.10 20.06 -22.20
CA ARG A 333 -25.82 20.77 -23.25
C ARG A 333 -25.48 22.25 -23.11
N GLN A 334 -25.00 22.86 -24.20
CA GLN A 334 -24.96 24.32 -24.36
C GLN A 334 -26.38 24.87 -24.42
#